data_AF-A0AAV7B3V5-F1
#
_entry.id   AF-A0AAV7B3V5-F1
#
_cell.length_a   1.000
_cell.length_b   1.000
_cell.length_c   1.000
_cell.angle_alpha   90.00
_cell.angle_beta   90.00
_cell.angle_gamma   90.00
#
_symmetry.space_group_name_H-M   'P 1'
#
loop_
_entity.id
_entity.type
_entity.pdbx_description
1 polymer ?
#
loop_
_entity_poly.entity_id
_entity_poly.type
_entity_poly.pdbx_seq_one_letter_code
_entity_poly.pdbx_strand_id
1 'polypeptide(L)' 'MSHMEDRRYVELCQDSVRLSAESVGLEISDEVAALLAEDVCYRLREITQVGAL' A
#
# COMPACT_ATOMS: atom_id res chain seq x y z
N MET A 1 5.15 1.64 19.07
CA MET A 1 4.56 0.34 18.74
C MET A 1 5.33 -0.21 17.54
N SER A 2 5.92 -1.40 17.72
CA SER A 2 6.31 -2.36 16.68
C SER A 2 7.19 -1.91 15.48
N HIS A 3 8.50 -1.74 15.71
CA HIS A 3 9.49 -1.79 14.61
C HIS A 3 9.86 -3.23 14.19
N MET A 4 9.31 -4.24 14.88
CA MET A 4 9.67 -5.66 14.66
C MET A 4 8.71 -6.38 13.71
N GLU A 5 7.50 -5.87 13.49
CA GLU A 5 6.57 -6.39 12.48
C GLU A 5 6.88 -5.92 11.05
N ASP A 6 7.67 -4.85 10.89
CA ASP A 6 8.01 -4.28 9.58
C ASP A 6 8.80 -5.24 8.65
N ARG A 7 9.41 -6.30 9.19
CA ARG A 7 10.16 -7.29 8.38
C ARG A 7 9.33 -8.49 7.93
N ARG A 8 8.02 -8.54 8.22
CA ARG A 8 7.17 -9.69 7.88
C ARG A 8 6.35 -9.50 6.61
N TYR A 9 6.14 -8.26 6.17
CA TYR A 9 5.20 -7.93 5.10
C TYR A 9 5.94 -7.33 3.90
N VAL A 10 5.47 -7.69 2.70
CA VAL A 10 5.98 -7.12 1.46
C VAL A 10 5.35 -5.74 1.26
N GLU A 11 6.16 -4.78 0.84
CA GLU A 11 5.69 -3.45 0.46
C GLU A 11 5.21 -3.45 -1.00
N LEU A 12 4.08 -2.78 -1.24
CA LEU A 12 3.62 -2.47 -2.59
C LEU A 12 4.44 -1.33 -3.18
N CYS A 13 4.87 -1.50 -4.42
CA CYS A 13 5.56 -0.44 -5.14
C CYS A 13 4.59 0.69 -5.50
N GLN A 14 5.01 1.95 -5.33
CA GLN A 14 4.27 3.13 -5.78
C GLN A 14 3.86 3.08 -7.26
N ASP A 15 4.66 2.40 -8.10
CA ASP A 15 4.35 2.19 -9.52
C ASP A 15 3.06 1.38 -9.71
N SER A 16 2.80 0.41 -8.83
CA SER A 16 1.57 -0.37 -8.85
C SER A 16 0.35 0.50 -8.52
N VAL A 17 0.51 1.48 -7.63
CA VAL A 17 -0.54 2.44 -7.29
C VAL A 17 -0.82 3.38 -8.47
N ARG A 18 0.23 3.87 -9.15
CA ARG A 18 0.08 4.70 -10.36
C ARG A 18 -0.64 3.94 -11.47
N LEU A 19 -0.20 2.71 -11.77
CA LEU A 19 -0.86 1.85 -12.76
C LEU A 19 -2.35 1.61 -12.42
N SER A 20 -2.67 1.48 -11.13
CA SER A 20 -4.06 1.33 -10.68
C SER A 20 -4.89 2.60 -10.94
N ALA A 21 -4.34 3.78 -10.67
CA ALA A 21 -4.99 5.05 -10.96
C ALA A 21 -5.18 5.25 -12.48
N GLU A 22 -4.16 4.95 -13.27
CA GLU A 22 -4.21 5.02 -14.74
C GLU A 22 -5.29 4.10 -15.32
N SER A 23 -5.48 2.91 -14.74
CA SER A 23 -6.50 1.95 -15.18
C SER A 23 -7.93 2.49 -15.08
N VAL A 24 -8.17 3.49 -14.23
CA VAL A 24 -9.46 4.18 -14.08
C VAL A 24 -9.45 5.60 -14.68
N GLY A 25 -8.43 5.93 -15.48
CA GLY A 25 -8.31 7.22 -16.17
C GLY A 25 -7.88 8.38 -15.27
N LEU A 26 -7.23 8.09 -14.13
CA LEU A 26 -6.69 9.10 -13.21
C LEU A 26 -5.17 9.14 -13.30
N GLU A 27 -4.61 10.34 -13.45
CA GLU A 27 -3.18 10.59 -13.29
C GLU A 27 -2.92 11.18 -11.90
N ILE A 28 -1.97 10.60 -11.16
CA ILE A 28 -1.60 11.02 -9.82
C ILE A 28 -0.10 11.32 -9.75
N SER A 29 0.30 12.26 -8.88
CA SER A 29 1.70 12.59 -8.68
C SER A 29 2.45 11.50 -7.93
N ASP A 30 3.78 11.51 -8.04
CA ASP A 30 4.66 10.58 -7.32
C ASP A 30 4.48 10.68 -5.79
N GLU A 31 4.27 11.90 -5.28
CA GLU A 31 3.98 12.14 -3.86
C GLU A 31 2.68 11.46 -3.42
N VAL A 32 1.61 11.60 -4.20
CA VAL A 32 0.33 10.95 -3.92
C VAL A 32 0.44 9.44 -4.03
N ALA A 33 1.18 8.93 -5.02
CA ALA A 33 1.41 7.50 -5.20
C ALA A 33 2.19 6.88 -4.03
N ALA A 34 3.22 7.58 -3.52
CA ALA A 34 4.00 7.13 -2.36
C ALA A 34 3.13 7.08 -1.09
N LEU A 35 2.37 8.14 -0.82
CA LEU A 35 1.47 8.19 0.35
C LEU A 35 0.41 7.09 0.31
N LEU A 36 -0.18 6.84 -0.87
CA LEU A 36 -1.17 5.78 -1.05
C LEU A 36 -0.53 4.39 -0.93
N ALA A 37 0.70 4.19 -1.40
CA ALA A 37 1.41 2.92 -1.25
C ALA A 37 1.61 2.57 0.25
N GLU A 38 1.98 3.55 1.06
CA GLU A 38 2.10 3.38 2.52
C GLU A 38 0.75 3.03 3.17
N ASP A 39 -0.32 3.77 2.86
CA ASP A 39 -1.65 3.52 3.43
C ASP A 39 -2.20 2.15 3.02
N VAL A 40 -2.07 1.76 1.75
CA VAL A 40 -2.49 0.43 1.27
C VAL A 40 -1.70 -0.66 1.99
N CYS A 41 -0.38 -0.53 2.13
CA CYS A 41 0.43 -1.51 2.88
C CYS A 41 0.00 -1.61 4.34
N TYR A 42 -0.34 -0.49 4.98
CA TYR A 42 -0.87 -0.48 6.34
C TYR A 42 -2.20 -1.26 6.43
N ARG A 43 -3.14 -0.98 5.53
CA ARG A 43 -4.45 -1.65 5.50
C ARG A 43 -4.35 -3.15 5.22
N LEU A 44 -3.48 -3.57 4.30
CA LEU A 44 -3.25 -4.99 4.02
C LEU A 44 -2.67 -5.73 5.23
N ARG A 45 -1.81 -5.06 6.02
CA ARG A 45 -1.29 -5.60 7.27
C ARG A 45 -2.39 -5.78 8.31
N GLU A 46 -3.25 -4.77 8.48
CA GLU A 46 -4.41 -4.87 9.39
C GLU A 46 -5.31 -6.07 9.01
N ILE A 47 -5.66 -6.21 7.72
CA ILE A 47 -6.49 -7.32 7.23
C ILE A 47 -5.84 -8.68 7.54
N THR A 48 -4.53 -8.79 7.34
CA THR A 48 -3.79 -10.03 7.62
C THR A 48 -3.78 -10.37 9.11
N GLN A 49 -3.64 -9.37 9.99
CA GLN A 49 -3.62 -9.56 11.44
C GLN A 49 -4.99 -9.95 12.01
N VAL A 50 -6.07 -9.42 11.46
CA VAL A 50 -7.45 -9.73 11.90
C VAL A 50 -7.89 -11.14 11.47
N GLY A 51 -7.12 -11.79 10.58
CA GLY A 51 -7.45 -13.07 9.98
C GLY A 51 -8.43 -12.84 8.85
N ALA A 52 -7.91 -12.79 7.62
CA ALA A 52 -8.74 -12.74 6.42
C ALA A 52 -9.77 -13.89 6.47
N LEU A 53 -11.06 -13.54 6.41
CA LEU A 53 -12.20 -14.44 6.50
C LEU A 53 -12.16 -15.56 5.44
#